data_AF-A0A2T1F5W7-F1
#
_entry.id   AF-A0A2T1F5W7-F1
#
_cell.length_a   1.000
_cell.length_b   1.000
_cell.length_c   1.000
_cell.angle_alpha   90.00
_cell.angle_beta   90.00
_cell.angle_gamma   90.00
#
_symmetry.space_group_name_H-M   'P 1'
#
loop_
_entity.id
_entity.type
_entity.pdbx_description
1 polymer ?
#
loop_
_entity_poly.entity_id
_entity_poly.type
_entity_poly.pdbx_seq_one_letter_code
_entity_poly.pdbx_strand_id
1 'polypeptide(L)'
;MKEMKMPTSDSYYESLIESLKDAEHAAGFIGAILEEKDPESALLRNAIRKVIEARIRMNALSESAKKYHEKLDKMLTESGGAEIYSLVELLEALGFKLEISVADIELPAETESTDFMELELSPETANL
;
A
#
# COMPACT_ATOMS: atom_id res chain seq x y z
N MET A 1 -38.21 -16.71 7.80
CA MET A 1 -37.34 -15.52 7.98
C MET A 1 -35.91 -15.98 7.73
N LYS A 2 -35.18 -15.32 6.82
CA LYS A 2 -33.80 -15.69 6.49
C LYS A 2 -32.89 -15.10 7.56
N GLU A 3 -32.24 -15.95 8.34
CA GLU A 3 -31.22 -15.56 9.32
C GLU A 3 -30.17 -14.67 8.63
N MET A 4 -30.15 -13.37 8.94
CA MET A 4 -29.03 -12.50 8.61
C MET A 4 -27.92 -12.79 9.62
N LYS A 5 -27.02 -13.71 9.28
CA LYS A 5 -25.78 -13.90 10.03
C LYS A 5 -24.94 -12.64 9.85
N MET A 6 -24.89 -11.79 10.89
CA MET A 6 -24.00 -10.64 10.88
C MET A 6 -22.56 -11.11 10.68
N PRO A 7 -21.79 -10.48 9.77
CA PRO A 7 -20.38 -10.78 9.61
C PRO A 7 -19.68 -10.63 10.96
N THR A 8 -18.84 -11.58 11.33
CA THR A 8 -17.93 -11.41 12.47
C THR A 8 -16.93 -10.30 12.15
N SER A 9 -16.36 -9.66 13.18
CA SER A 9 -15.31 -8.64 13.01
C SER A 9 -14.18 -9.12 12.08
N ASP A 10 -13.81 -10.40 12.20
CA ASP A 10 -12.78 -11.02 11.34
C ASP A 10 -13.21 -11.09 9.87
N SER A 11 -14.47 -11.45 9.61
CA SER A 11 -14.98 -11.52 8.23
C SER A 11 -15.10 -10.14 7.58
N TYR A 12 -15.42 -9.10 8.37
CA TYR A 12 -15.43 -7.73 7.88
C TYR A 12 -14.01 -7.25 7.57
N TYR A 13 -13.05 -7.49 8.47
CA TYR A 13 -11.65 -7.13 8.26
C TYR A 13 -11.11 -7.76 6.98
N GLU A 14 -11.30 -9.07 6.81
CA GLU A 14 -10.86 -9.79 5.62
C GLU A 14 -11.51 -9.25 4.34
N SER A 15 -12.81 -8.98 4.37
CA SER A 15 -13.50 -8.39 3.22
C SER A 15 -12.96 -7.00 2.86
N LEU A 16 -12.59 -6.20 3.85
CA LEU A 16 -12.01 -4.88 3.65
C LEU A 16 -10.62 -5.00 3.02
N ILE A 17 -9.74 -5.82 3.60
CA ILE A 17 -8.40 -6.03 3.04
C ILE A 17 -8.48 -6.56 1.60
N GLU A 18 -9.43 -7.44 1.31
CA GLU A 18 -9.67 -7.93 -0.05
C GLU A 18 -10.08 -6.79 -1.01
N SER A 19 -11.00 -5.91 -0.59
CA SER A 19 -11.40 -4.76 -1.42
C SER A 19 -10.26 -3.76 -1.66
N LEU A 20 -9.33 -3.62 -0.71
CA LEU A 20 -8.21 -2.68 -0.80
C LEU A 20 -7.08 -3.17 -1.73
N LYS A 21 -7.20 -4.37 -2.30
CA LYS A 21 -6.29 -4.83 -3.37
C LYS A 21 -6.51 -4.02 -4.65
N ASP A 22 -7.74 -3.62 -4.91
CA ASP A 22 -8.07 -2.73 -6.01
C ASP A 22 -7.51 -1.31 -5.73
N ALA A 23 -6.80 -0.76 -6.71
CA ALA A 23 -6.06 0.49 -6.50
C ALA A 23 -6.98 1.69 -6.36
N GLU A 24 -8.10 1.71 -7.09
CA GLU A 24 -9.11 2.77 -7.00
C GLU A 24 -9.79 2.75 -5.64
N HIS A 25 -10.21 1.57 -5.15
CA HIS A 25 -10.75 1.45 -3.80
C HIS A 25 -9.75 1.87 -2.72
N ALA A 26 -8.47 1.50 -2.85
CA ALA A 26 -7.44 1.90 -1.90
C ALA A 26 -7.22 3.42 -1.88
N ALA A 27 -7.19 4.06 -3.06
CA ALA A 27 -7.06 5.50 -3.22
C ALA A 27 -8.26 6.22 -2.56
N GLY A 28 -9.48 5.81 -2.90
CA GLY A 28 -10.71 6.36 -2.31
C GLY A 28 -10.80 6.15 -0.80
N PHE A 29 -10.33 5.00 -0.29
CA PHE A 29 -10.34 4.71 1.15
C PHE A 29 -9.44 5.66 1.95
N ILE A 30 -8.21 5.92 1.47
CA ILE A 30 -7.32 6.89 2.13
C ILE A 30 -7.85 8.32 1.95
N GLY A 31 -8.32 8.65 0.74
CA GLY A 31 -8.89 9.97 0.43
C GLY A 31 -10.05 10.33 1.36
N ALA A 32 -11.00 9.41 1.56
CA ALA A 32 -12.14 9.61 2.46
C ALA A 32 -11.72 9.91 3.90
N ILE A 33 -10.60 9.34 4.36
CA ILE A 33 -10.10 9.57 5.72
C ILE A 33 -9.43 10.93 5.87
N LEU A 34 -8.82 11.44 4.80
CA LEU A 34 -8.26 12.79 4.77
C LEU A 34 -9.34 13.88 4.68
N GLU A 35 -10.52 13.55 4.17
CA GLU A 35 -11.69 14.45 4.10
C GLU A 35 -12.51 14.48 5.40
N GLU A 36 -12.24 13.58 6.35
CA GLU A 36 -12.97 13.53 7.62
C GLU A 36 -12.66 14.76 8.48
N LYS A 37 -13.69 15.29 9.15
CA LYS A 37 -13.53 16.44 10.04
C LYS A 37 -13.26 15.95 11.45
N ASP A 38 -12.21 16.48 12.08
CA ASP A 38 -11.75 16.04 13.40
C ASP A 38 -11.51 14.51 13.48
N PRO A 39 -10.67 13.96 12.57
CA PRO A 39 -10.42 12.52 12.53
C PRO A 39 -9.67 12.06 13.77
N GLU A 40 -9.96 10.84 14.21
CA GLU A 40 -9.15 10.20 15.26
C GLU A 40 -7.68 10.13 14.82
N SER A 41 -6.77 10.44 15.74
CA SER A 41 -5.32 10.53 15.45
C SER A 41 -4.71 9.25 14.86
N ALA A 42 -5.31 8.10 15.15
CA ALA A 42 -4.87 6.81 14.62
C ALA A 42 -5.51 6.45 13.27
N LEU A 43 -6.53 7.17 12.80
CA LEU A 43 -7.37 6.77 11.67
C LEU A 43 -6.58 6.67 10.37
N LEU A 44 -5.86 7.74 10.00
CA LEU A 44 -5.02 7.76 8.80
C LEU A 44 -3.93 6.69 8.84
N ARG A 45 -3.25 6.53 9.98
CA ARG A 45 -2.22 5.51 10.15
C ARG A 45 -2.78 4.10 9.97
N ASN A 46 -3.93 3.81 10.58
CA ASN A 46 -4.60 2.53 10.44
C ASN A 46 -5.03 2.28 8.99
N ALA A 47 -5.49 3.31 8.29
CA ALA A 47 -5.86 3.21 6.89
C ALA A 47 -4.68 2.81 6.00
N ILE A 48 -3.57 3.53 6.15
CA ILE A 48 -2.34 3.27 5.40
C ILE A 48 -1.86 1.84 5.68
N ARG A 49 -1.89 1.38 6.93
CA ARG A 49 -1.53 -0.01 7.28
C ARG A 49 -2.38 -1.05 6.58
N LYS A 50 -3.70 -0.84 6.49
CA LYS A 50 -4.60 -1.76 5.78
C LYS A 50 -4.31 -1.82 4.28
N VAL A 51 -4.02 -0.68 3.65
CA VAL A 51 -3.61 -0.64 2.24
C VAL A 51 -2.26 -1.33 2.04
N ILE A 52 -1.29 -1.09 2.93
CA ILE A 52 0.01 -1.77 2.92
C ILE A 52 -0.17 -3.28 3.07
N GLU A 53 -1.02 -3.75 3.98
CA GLU A 53 -1.33 -5.16 4.13
C GLU A 53 -1.94 -5.76 2.84
N ALA A 54 -2.89 -5.08 2.21
CA ALA A 54 -3.46 -5.51 0.95
C ALA A 54 -2.36 -5.65 -0.14
N ARG A 55 -1.44 -4.68 -0.25
CA ARG A 55 -0.30 -4.75 -1.17
C ARG A 55 0.67 -5.89 -0.86
N ILE A 56 0.93 -6.17 0.42
CA ILE A 56 1.76 -7.31 0.85
C ILE A 56 1.10 -8.63 0.43
N ARG A 57 -0.22 -8.79 0.66
CA ARG A 57 -0.97 -9.99 0.25
C ARG A 57 -1.01 -10.20 -1.26
N MET A 58 -0.84 -9.13 -2.04
CA MET A 58 -0.69 -9.18 -3.50
C MET A 58 0.75 -9.44 -3.97
N ASN A 59 1.73 -9.50 -3.05
CA ASN A 59 3.15 -9.47 -3.39
C ASN A 59 3.53 -8.26 -4.29
N ALA A 60 2.86 -7.12 -4.09
CA ALA A 60 2.98 -5.93 -4.93
C ALA A 60 3.62 -4.73 -4.19
N LEU A 61 4.23 -4.97 -3.03
CA LEU A 61 4.86 -3.92 -2.22
C LEU A 61 6.38 -3.92 -2.41
N SER A 62 6.89 -2.86 -3.05
CA SER A 62 8.33 -2.67 -3.27
C SER A 62 9.10 -2.41 -1.96
N GLU A 63 10.40 -2.69 -1.96
CA GLU A 63 11.29 -2.41 -0.82
C GLU A 63 11.36 -0.90 -0.49
N SER A 64 11.31 -0.05 -1.50
CA SER A 64 11.25 1.40 -1.29
C SER A 64 9.96 1.81 -0.59
N ALA A 65 8.81 1.26 -1.02
CA ALA A 65 7.52 1.51 -0.37
C ALA A 65 7.50 1.04 1.09
N LYS A 66 8.10 -0.12 1.40
CA LYS A 66 8.26 -0.60 2.79
C LYS A 66 9.04 0.40 3.64
N LYS A 67 10.20 0.85 3.16
CA LYS A 67 11.03 1.84 3.88
C LYS A 67 10.31 3.17 4.11
N TYR A 68 9.56 3.65 3.11
CA TYR A 68 8.77 4.87 3.25
C TYR A 68 7.63 4.67 4.25
N HIS A 69 6.97 3.51 4.23
CA HIS A 69 5.93 3.18 5.19
C HIS A 69 6.47 3.16 6.63
N GLU A 70 7.60 2.50 6.91
CA GLU A 70 8.19 2.46 8.26
C GLU A 70 8.51 3.86 8.79
N LYS A 71 9.11 4.71 7.94
CA LYS A 71 9.40 6.10 8.30
C LYS A 71 8.13 6.89 8.62
N LEU A 72 7.12 6.78 7.74
CA LEU A 72 5.86 7.49 7.90
C LEU A 72 5.07 6.98 9.11
N ASP A 73 5.04 5.66 9.34
CA ASP A 73 4.34 5.05 10.47
C ASP A 73 4.89 5.54 11.80
N LYS A 74 6.22 5.71 11.90
CA LYS A 74 6.86 6.32 13.06
C LYS A 74 6.39 7.77 13.27
N MET A 75 6.43 8.59 12.22
CA MET A 75 5.98 9.99 12.29
C MET A 75 4.51 10.09 12.72
N LEU A 76 3.63 9.28 12.11
CA LEU A 76 2.21 9.25 12.44
C LEU A 76 1.93 8.72 13.85
N THR A 77 2.79 7.85 14.39
CA THR A 77 2.68 7.38 15.78
C THR A 77 3.04 8.50 16.76
N GLU A 78 4.01 9.34 16.42
CA GLU A 78 4.48 10.44 17.28
C GLU A 78 3.53 11.65 17.22
N SER A 79 3.08 12.05 16.03
CA SER A 79 2.27 13.26 15.84
C SER A 79 0.77 13.02 15.70
N GLY A 80 0.33 11.76 15.53
CA GLY A 80 -1.06 11.44 15.21
C GLY A 80 -1.50 11.94 13.82
N GLY A 81 -0.55 12.31 12.96
CA GLY A 81 -0.85 12.89 11.65
C GLY A 81 -1.24 14.37 11.67
N ALA A 82 -1.03 15.08 12.78
CA ALA A 82 -1.41 16.48 12.95
C ALA A 82 -0.91 17.39 11.81
N GLU A 83 0.32 17.17 11.32
CA GLU A 83 0.89 17.97 10.23
C GLU A 83 0.17 17.74 8.89
N ILE A 84 -0.31 16.51 8.64
CA ILE A 84 -1.04 16.18 7.41
C ILE A 84 -2.43 16.80 7.45
N TYR A 85 -3.13 16.68 8.56
CA TYR A 85 -4.44 17.32 8.71
C TYR A 85 -4.35 18.85 8.66
N SER A 86 -3.33 19.45 9.28
CA SER A 86 -3.07 20.89 9.18
C SER A 86 -2.84 21.33 7.72
N LEU A 87 -2.16 20.50 6.91
CA LEU A 87 -1.99 20.76 5.48
C LEU A 87 -3.34 20.69 4.74
N VAL A 88 -4.17 19.69 5.02
CA VAL A 88 -5.50 19.56 4.42
C VAL A 88 -6.35 20.79 4.75
N GLU A 89 -6.42 21.18 6.03
CA GLU A 89 -7.16 22.37 6.47
C GLU A 89 -6.67 23.65 5.77
N LEU A 90 -5.35 23.80 5.61
CA LEU A 90 -4.77 24.92 4.87
C LEU A 90 -5.20 24.92 3.41
N LEU A 91 -5.16 23.77 2.73
CA LEU A 91 -5.59 23.65 1.33
C LEU A 91 -7.06 24.03 1.18
N GLU A 92 -7.93 23.55 2.06
CA GLU A 92 -9.35 23.89 2.06
C GLU A 92 -9.58 25.38 2.28
N ALA A 93 -8.86 26.00 3.24
CA ALA A 93 -8.92 27.43 3.50
C ALA A 93 -8.48 28.28 2.28
N LEU A 94 -7.63 27.73 1.42
CA LEU A 94 -7.19 28.34 0.17
C LEU A 94 -8.13 28.05 -1.02
N GLY A 95 -9.19 27.25 -0.83
CA GLY A 95 -10.11 26.84 -1.88
C GLY A 95 -9.63 25.66 -2.73
N PHE A 96 -8.65 24.90 -2.23
CA PHE A 96 -8.14 23.68 -2.85
C PHE A 96 -8.70 22.43 -2.16
N LYS A 97 -8.69 21.30 -2.87
CA LYS A 97 -9.03 19.98 -2.34
C LYS A 97 -7.83 19.04 -2.55
N LEU A 98 -7.56 18.20 -1.55
CA LEU A 98 -6.60 17.10 -1.67
C LEU A 98 -7.34 15.84 -2.17
N GLU A 99 -6.84 15.23 -3.22
CA GLU A 99 -7.39 13.99 -3.80
C GLU A 99 -6.26 12.98 -4.00
N ILE A 100 -6.57 11.70 -3.75
CA ILE A 100 -5.68 10.58 -4.02
C ILE A 100 -6.26 9.81 -5.21
N SER A 101 -5.46 9.66 -6.25
CA SER A 101 -5.81 8.92 -7.47
C SER A 101 -4.77 7.84 -7.77
N VAL A 102 -5.16 6.86 -8.58
CA VAL A 102 -4.24 5.84 -9.07
C VAL A 102 -3.23 6.49 -10.00
N ALA A 103 -1.94 6.24 -9.74
CA ALA A 103 -0.88 6.70 -10.62
C ALA A 103 -0.79 5.80 -11.86
N ASP A 104 -0.64 6.41 -13.03
CA ASP A 104 -0.31 5.72 -14.28
C ASP A 104 1.15 5.25 -14.23
N ILE A 105 1.42 4.19 -13.48
CA ILE A 105 2.75 3.59 -13.36
C ILE A 105 2.79 2.36 -14.26
N GLU A 106 3.51 2.44 -15.38
CA GLU A 106 4.03 1.24 -16.03
C GLU A 106 5.06 0.64 -15.06
N LEU A 107 4.66 -0.39 -14.30
CA LEU A 107 5.61 -1.16 -13.51
C LEU A 107 6.62 -1.77 -14.49
N PRO A 108 7.94 -1.54 -14.33
CA PRO A 108 8.92 -2.24 -15.13
C PRO A 108 8.71 -3.73 -14.86
N ALA A 109 8.43 -4.49 -15.93
CA ALA A 109 8.34 -5.94 -15.85
C ALA A 109 9.57 -6.45 -15.10
N GLU A 110 9.31 -7.23 -14.05
CA GLU A 110 10.28 -8.14 -13.45
C GLU A 110 11.13 -8.71 -14.59
N THR A 111 12.45 -8.50 -14.55
CA THR A 111 13.36 -9.13 -15.51
C THR A 111 13.33 -10.63 -15.25
N GLU A 112 12.39 -11.32 -15.89
CA GLU A 112 12.55 -12.70 -16.28
C GLU A 112 13.69 -12.76 -17.31
N SER A 113 14.91 -12.86 -16.81
CA SER A 113 15.97 -13.56 -17.54
C SER A 113 16.26 -14.84 -16.80
N THR A 114 15.39 -15.83 -17.03
CA THR A 114 15.88 -17.19 -17.13
C THR A 114 16.88 -17.20 -18.30
N ASP A 115 18.15 -17.42 -18.01
CA ASP A 115 19.00 -18.09 -18.99
C ASP A 115 19.60 -19.32 -18.34
N PHE A 116 19.19 -20.44 -18.93
CA PHE A 116 19.53 -21.79 -18.57
C PHE A 116 21.00 -22.05 -18.91
N MET A 117 21.71 -22.65 -17.97
CA MET A 117 22.56 -23.84 -18.13
C MET A 117 23.47 -24.01 -19.37
N GLU A 118 24.70 -24.41 -19.06
CA GLU A 118 25.68 -25.15 -19.88
C GLU A 118 26.50 -24.37 -20.92
N LEU A 119 27.75 -24.04 -20.54
CA LEU A 119 28.88 -24.03 -21.47
C LEU A 119 30.11 -24.69 -20.82
N GLU A 120 30.32 -25.93 -21.26
CA GLU A 120 31.60 -26.59 -21.58
C GLU A 120 32.54 -27.02 -20.44
N LEU A 121 32.49 -28.33 -20.17
CA LEU A 121 33.65 -29.09 -19.68
C LEU A 121 34.85 -28.83 -20.60
N SER A 122 35.94 -28.30 -20.05
CA SER A 122 37.23 -28.28 -20.72
C SER A 122 37.79 -29.70 -20.84
N PRO A 123 38.11 -30.21 -22.05
CA PRO A 123 38.98 -31.36 -22.16
C PRO A 123 40.42 -30.87 -21.98
N GLU A 124 41.01 -31.16 -20.83
CA GLU A 124 42.45 -31.05 -20.61
C GLU A 124 43.15 -31.95 -21.64
N THR A 125 43.76 -31.32 -22.64
CA THR A 125 44.50 -32.01 -23.70
C THR A 125 45.70 -32.72 -23.10
N ALA A 126 45.62 -34.04 -23.04
CA ALA A 126 46.77 -34.91 -23.02
C ALA A 126 47.58 -34.72 -24.31
N ASN A 127 48.84 -34.28 -24.19
CA ASN A 127 50.03 -34.79 -24.89
C ASN A 127 51.10 -33.70 -25.09
N LEU A 128 52.23 -33.79 -24.38
CA LEU A 128 53.55 -34.21 -24.88
C LEU A 128 54.63 -34.03 -23.79
#